data_AF-A0A955JS04-F1
#
_entry.id   AF-A0A955JS04-F1
#
_cell.length_a   1.000
_cell.length_b   1.000
_cell.length_c   1.000
_cell.angle_alpha   90.00
_cell.angle_beta   90.00
_cell.angle_gamma   90.00
#
_symmetry.space_group_name_H-M   'P 1'
#
loop_
_entity.id
_entity.type
_entity.pdbx_description
1 polymer ?
#
loop_
_entity_poly.entity_id
_entity_poly.type
_entity_poly.pdbx_seq_one_letter_code
_entity_poly.pdbx_strand_id
1 'polypeptide(L)'
;MSDYTKTTDFLSKDTLLSGDPNKTVLGAEIDTEFDNIATAIATKSDSAGTLAQFAATTSAQLAGVLSDETGSGAAVFANTPTLVTPVLGTPTSGTLTNCTGLPAAGVSGTAVVATGTVPMTGLFKTVKGADIASAATVDLGTATGNSVDVTHSTGTTAITSLGGAS
;
A
#
# COMPACT_ATOMS: atom_id res chain seq x y z
N MET A 1 27.64 21.67 2.12
CA MET A 1 27.25 23.09 2.02
C MET A 1 28.36 23.91 2.62
N SER A 2 29.11 24.62 1.80
CA SER A 2 30.11 25.59 2.27
C SER A 2 29.39 26.82 2.79
N ASP A 3 29.86 27.37 3.90
CA ASP A 3 29.37 28.65 4.41
C ASP A 3 30.27 29.78 3.94
N TYR A 4 29.65 30.91 3.60
CA TYR A 4 30.41 32.09 3.26
C TYR A 4 31.12 32.64 4.51
N THR A 5 32.42 32.82 4.40
CA THR A 5 33.25 33.52 5.39
C THR A 5 33.87 34.71 4.69
N LYS A 6 33.58 35.92 5.19
CA LYS A 6 34.21 37.14 4.70
C LYS A 6 35.71 37.06 4.92
N THR A 7 36.49 37.29 3.88
CA THR A 7 37.97 37.23 3.96
C THR A 7 38.61 38.60 4.05
N THR A 8 37.88 39.66 3.67
CA THR A 8 38.36 41.04 3.66
C THR A 8 37.49 41.92 4.54
N ASP A 9 38.11 42.57 5.53
CA ASP A 9 37.45 43.59 6.35
C ASP A 9 37.63 44.98 5.73
N PHE A 10 36.66 45.41 4.93
CA PHE A 10 36.66 46.72 4.30
C PHE A 10 36.53 47.88 5.31
N LEU A 11 35.96 47.67 6.50
CA LEU A 11 35.83 48.73 7.51
C LEU A 11 37.19 49.12 8.10
N SER A 12 38.12 48.17 8.19
CA SER A 12 39.49 48.45 8.62
C SER A 12 40.16 49.49 7.73
N LYS A 13 39.86 49.51 6.43
CA LYS A 13 40.40 50.46 5.46
C LYS A 13 39.88 51.88 5.69
N ASP A 14 38.63 52.03 6.12
CA ASP A 14 38.03 53.36 6.38
C ASP A 14 38.75 54.11 7.51
N THR A 15 39.33 53.36 8.46
CA THR A 15 40.08 53.90 9.59
C THR A 15 41.49 54.37 9.25
N LEU A 16 42.01 54.00 8.07
CA LEU A 16 43.36 54.36 7.66
C LEU A 16 43.47 55.86 7.36
N LEU A 17 44.68 56.41 7.48
CA LEU A 17 44.94 57.83 7.21
C LEU A 17 44.80 58.15 5.71
N SER A 18 44.48 59.41 5.40
CA SER A 18 44.47 59.87 4.01
C SER A 18 45.85 59.72 3.39
N GLY A 19 45.94 59.10 2.22
CA GLY A 19 47.19 58.82 1.50
C GLY A 19 47.81 57.44 1.78
N ASP A 20 47.27 56.65 2.71
CA ASP A 20 47.68 55.25 2.88
C ASP A 20 47.24 54.42 1.65
N PRO A 21 48.15 53.75 0.92
CA PRO A 21 47.78 52.92 -0.23
C PRO A 21 46.75 51.83 0.10
N ASN A 22 46.73 51.31 1.33
CA ASN A 22 45.82 50.26 1.78
C ASN A 22 44.40 50.76 2.07
N LYS A 23 44.20 52.08 2.12
CA LYS A 23 42.87 52.71 2.29
C LYS A 23 41.95 52.47 1.09
N THR A 24 42.53 52.13 -0.07
CA THR A 24 41.76 51.83 -1.28
C THR A 24 41.20 50.42 -1.23
N VAL A 25 39.93 50.25 -1.60
CA VAL A 25 39.35 48.94 -1.89
C VAL A 25 39.74 48.55 -3.32
N LEU A 26 40.44 47.43 -3.46
CA LEU A 26 40.91 46.96 -4.76
C LEU A 26 39.85 46.06 -5.40
N GLY A 27 39.76 46.10 -6.74
CA GLY A 27 38.89 45.19 -7.50
C GLY A 27 39.17 43.73 -7.19
N ALA A 28 40.45 43.35 -7.04
CA ALA A 28 40.85 41.99 -6.68
C ALA A 28 40.31 41.51 -5.31
N GLU A 29 40.17 42.42 -4.33
CA GLU A 29 39.57 42.09 -3.03
C GLU A 29 38.07 41.85 -3.19
N ILE A 30 37.39 42.66 -4.01
CA ILE A 30 35.97 42.49 -4.32
C ILE A 30 35.72 41.19 -5.09
N ASP A 31 36.51 40.90 -6.12
CA ASP A 31 36.42 39.66 -6.91
C ASP A 31 36.59 38.44 -6.01
N THR A 32 37.57 38.47 -5.09
CA THR A 32 37.78 37.40 -4.11
C THR A 32 36.55 37.19 -3.22
N GLU A 33 35.95 38.25 -2.68
CA GLU A 33 34.74 38.12 -1.86
C GLU A 33 33.56 37.58 -2.68
N PHE A 34 33.38 38.01 -3.94
CA PHE A 34 32.30 37.51 -4.79
C PHE A 34 32.49 36.06 -5.22
N ASP A 35 33.71 35.64 -5.53
CA ASP A 35 34.03 34.23 -5.82
C ASP A 35 33.77 33.34 -4.60
N ASN A 36 34.11 33.82 -3.40
CA ASN A 36 33.80 33.13 -2.14
C ASN A 36 32.29 32.99 -1.93
N ILE A 37 31.51 34.05 -2.19
CA ILE A 37 30.04 34.02 -2.09
C ILE A 37 29.45 33.06 -3.13
N ALA A 38 29.87 33.15 -4.39
CA ALA A 38 29.39 32.30 -5.48
C ALA A 38 29.65 30.82 -5.15
N THR A 39 30.85 30.51 -4.67
CA THR A 39 31.22 29.16 -4.22
C THR A 39 30.32 28.68 -3.08
N ALA A 40 30.05 29.51 -2.07
CA ALA A 40 29.18 29.14 -0.96
C ALA A 40 27.75 28.84 -1.44
N ILE A 41 27.17 29.72 -2.27
CA ILE A 41 25.79 29.60 -2.78
C ILE A 41 25.63 28.37 -3.68
N ALA A 42 26.60 28.10 -4.56
CA ALA A 42 26.55 26.97 -5.49
C ALA A 42 26.48 25.60 -4.77
N THR A 43 26.80 25.55 -3.48
CA THR A 43 26.72 24.31 -2.68
C THR A 43 25.45 24.20 -1.83
N LYS A 44 24.53 25.18 -1.90
CA LYS A 44 23.24 25.16 -1.18
C LYS A 44 22.18 24.44 -2.00
N SER A 45 21.12 24.01 -1.31
CA SER A 45 19.94 23.38 -1.93
C SER A 45 19.19 24.37 -2.82
N ASP A 46 18.84 23.97 -4.04
CA ASP A 46 17.99 24.76 -4.95
C ASP A 46 16.52 24.36 -4.74
N SER A 47 15.62 25.34 -4.64
CA SER A 47 14.18 25.11 -4.50
C SER A 47 13.53 24.67 -5.82
N ALA A 48 14.15 24.98 -6.96
CA ALA A 48 13.73 24.47 -8.27
C ALA A 48 14.35 23.11 -8.60
N GLY A 49 15.33 22.66 -7.81
CA GLY A 49 16.02 21.39 -8.00
C GLY A 49 15.21 20.18 -7.50
N THR A 50 15.69 18.99 -7.85
CA THR A 50 15.10 17.72 -7.38
C THR A 50 15.84 17.19 -6.16
N LEU A 51 15.34 16.13 -5.53
CA LEU A 51 16.01 15.46 -4.41
C LEU A 51 17.42 14.93 -4.75
N ALA A 52 17.76 14.79 -6.04
CA ALA A 52 19.09 14.35 -6.48
C ALA A 52 20.23 15.28 -6.06
N GLN A 53 19.94 16.52 -5.63
CA GLN A 53 20.93 17.45 -5.10
C GLN A 53 21.44 17.09 -3.69
N PHE A 54 20.75 16.17 -3.00
CA PHE A 54 21.20 15.64 -1.72
C PHE A 54 21.93 14.31 -1.93
N ALA A 55 22.80 13.95 -0.98
CA ALA A 55 23.30 12.58 -0.91
C ALA A 55 22.15 11.59 -0.75
N ALA A 56 22.37 10.33 -1.13
CA ALA A 56 21.36 9.27 -0.98
C ALA A 56 20.77 9.27 0.44
N THR A 57 19.46 9.40 0.52
CA THR A 57 18.72 9.48 1.78
C THR A 57 18.19 8.12 2.18
N THR A 58 18.07 7.90 3.49
CA THR A 58 17.42 6.70 4.05
C THR A 58 15.93 6.96 4.27
N SER A 59 15.13 5.89 4.33
CA SER A 59 13.69 6.01 4.64
C SER A 59 13.43 6.65 6.00
N ALA A 60 14.30 6.42 7.00
CA ALA A 60 14.19 7.06 8.31
C ALA A 60 14.45 8.57 8.24
N GLN A 61 15.43 9.02 7.46
CA GLN A 61 15.69 10.44 7.25
C GLN A 61 14.53 11.12 6.51
N LEU A 62 13.95 10.44 5.51
CA LEU A 62 12.77 10.95 4.81
C LEU A 62 11.56 11.08 5.75
N ALA A 63 11.31 10.09 6.60
CA ALA A 63 10.23 10.14 7.58
C ALA A 63 10.42 11.24 8.64
N GLY A 64 11.66 11.67 8.90
CA GLY A 64 11.92 12.75 9.87
C GLY A 64 11.62 14.16 9.36
N VAL A 65 11.45 14.35 8.05
CA VAL A 65 11.22 15.67 7.42
C VAL A 65 9.81 15.84 6.89
N LEU A 66 9.14 14.73 6.59
CA LEU A 66 7.73 14.74 6.26
C LEU A 66 6.96 14.76 7.62
N SER A 67 5.77 15.36 7.66
CA SER A 67 5.01 15.60 8.91
C SER A 67 3.64 14.93 8.97
N ASP A 68 3.19 14.33 7.88
CA ASP A 68 1.85 13.81 7.65
C ASP A 68 1.87 12.38 7.08
N GLU A 69 2.92 11.61 7.43
CA GLU A 69 3.16 10.29 6.87
C GLU A 69 2.28 9.28 7.59
N THR A 70 1.92 8.25 6.83
CA THR A 70 1.33 7.05 7.40
C THR A 70 2.31 5.90 7.26
N GLY A 71 2.53 5.19 8.37
CA GLY A 71 3.44 4.04 8.43
C GLY A 71 4.84 4.40 8.92
N SER A 72 5.68 3.38 9.07
CA SER A 72 7.10 3.52 9.46
C SER A 72 7.92 2.42 8.79
N GLY A 73 9.25 2.56 8.78
CA GLY A 73 10.16 1.58 8.20
C GLY A 73 10.65 1.95 6.80
N ALA A 74 10.87 0.94 5.95
CA ALA A 74 11.41 1.13 4.61
C ALA A 74 10.34 1.66 3.65
N ALA A 75 10.72 2.64 2.81
CA ALA A 75 9.88 3.07 1.70
C ALA A 75 9.71 1.93 0.68
N VAL A 76 8.50 1.77 0.15
CA VAL A 76 8.12 0.60 -0.65
C VAL A 76 8.23 0.92 -2.14
N PHE A 77 9.36 0.57 -2.74
CA PHE A 77 9.61 0.73 -4.19
C PHE A 77 9.88 -0.60 -4.92
N ALA A 78 9.82 -1.72 -4.21
CA ALA A 78 10.10 -3.04 -4.78
C ALA A 78 8.96 -3.53 -5.68
N ASN A 79 9.28 -4.24 -6.76
CA ASN A 79 8.31 -5.08 -7.47
C ASN A 79 7.93 -6.25 -6.55
N THR A 80 6.63 -6.47 -6.33
CA THR A 80 6.08 -7.48 -5.40
C THR A 80 6.50 -7.28 -3.92
N PRO A 81 6.17 -6.14 -3.31
CA PRO A 81 6.55 -5.87 -1.94
C PRO A 81 5.83 -6.81 -0.95
N THR A 82 6.55 -7.26 0.07
CA THR A 82 5.93 -7.93 1.24
C THR A 82 5.72 -6.90 2.33
N LEU A 83 4.47 -6.73 2.78
CA LEU A 83 4.14 -5.88 3.93
C LEU A 83 3.99 -6.76 5.17
N VAL A 84 4.61 -6.37 6.28
CA VAL A 84 4.52 -7.07 7.55
C VAL A 84 3.47 -6.39 8.41
N THR A 85 2.45 -7.15 8.83
CA THR A 85 1.34 -6.68 9.68
C THR A 85 0.67 -5.37 9.23
N PRO A 86 0.35 -5.17 7.93
CA PRO A 86 -0.36 -3.97 7.50
C PRO A 86 -1.79 -3.98 8.03
N VAL A 87 -2.26 -2.84 8.55
CA VAL A 87 -3.67 -2.62 8.85
C VAL A 87 -4.32 -2.01 7.60
N LEU A 88 -5.03 -2.83 6.82
CA LEU A 88 -5.65 -2.40 5.54
C LEU A 88 -6.98 -1.63 5.72
N GLY A 89 -7.58 -1.68 6.90
CA GLY A 89 -8.97 -1.24 7.09
C GLY A 89 -9.95 -2.09 6.26
N THR A 90 -11.02 -1.46 5.77
CA THR A 90 -11.95 -2.06 4.80
C THR A 90 -11.56 -1.61 3.38
N PRO A 91 -10.94 -2.47 2.56
CA PRO A 91 -10.58 -2.09 1.19
C PRO A 91 -11.84 -1.81 0.36
N THR A 92 -11.87 -0.69 -0.36
CA THR A 92 -12.97 -0.33 -1.27
C THR A 92 -12.91 -1.10 -2.58
N SER A 93 -11.75 -1.66 -2.92
CA SER A 93 -11.49 -2.48 -4.12
C SER A 93 -10.29 -3.39 -3.91
N GLY A 94 -10.16 -4.42 -4.75
CA GLY A 94 -9.01 -5.35 -4.74
C GLY A 94 -9.43 -6.80 -5.00
N THR A 95 -8.53 -7.57 -5.60
CA THR A 95 -8.69 -9.03 -5.73
C THR A 95 -7.83 -9.70 -4.66
N LEU A 96 -8.48 -10.31 -3.65
CA LEU A 96 -7.82 -10.86 -2.45
C LEU A 96 -7.67 -12.38 -2.50
N THR A 97 -7.24 -12.93 -3.64
CA THR A 97 -7.21 -14.39 -3.91
C THR A 97 -6.38 -15.20 -2.91
N ASN A 98 -5.37 -14.59 -2.30
CA ASN A 98 -4.43 -15.28 -1.40
C ASN A 98 -4.60 -14.91 0.09
N CYS A 99 -5.70 -14.25 0.46
CA CYS A 99 -5.96 -13.95 1.87
C CYS A 99 -6.45 -15.19 2.62
N THR A 100 -5.92 -15.40 3.82
CA THR A 100 -6.31 -16.47 4.75
C THR A 100 -6.83 -15.88 6.05
N GLY A 101 -7.63 -16.63 6.82
CA GLY A 101 -8.11 -16.19 8.14
C GLY A 101 -9.24 -15.15 8.10
N LEU A 102 -10.05 -15.13 7.04
CA LEU A 102 -11.17 -14.21 6.93
C LEU A 102 -12.28 -14.55 7.95
N PRO A 103 -12.88 -13.55 8.62
CA PRO A 103 -14.03 -13.79 9.49
C PRO A 103 -15.25 -14.22 8.65
N ALA A 104 -15.89 -15.33 9.01
CA ALA A 104 -17.01 -15.90 8.25
C ALA A 104 -18.21 -14.94 8.07
N ALA A 105 -18.43 -14.00 9.00
CA ALA A 105 -19.49 -13.00 8.91
C ALA A 105 -19.16 -11.84 7.96
N GLY A 106 -17.88 -11.65 7.59
CA GLY A 106 -17.44 -10.55 6.73
C GLY A 106 -17.39 -10.90 5.23
N VAL A 107 -17.65 -12.15 4.87
CA VAL A 107 -17.65 -12.62 3.47
C VAL A 107 -19.08 -12.82 2.99
N SER A 108 -19.47 -12.13 1.92
CA SER A 108 -20.77 -12.27 1.25
C SER A 108 -20.62 -12.84 -0.16
N GLY A 109 -21.54 -13.70 -0.59
CA GLY A 109 -21.56 -14.31 -1.94
C GLY A 109 -20.84 -15.66 -2.07
N THR A 110 -20.67 -16.14 -3.31
CA THR A 110 -20.10 -17.45 -3.69
C THR A 110 -18.60 -17.60 -3.37
N ALA A 111 -17.96 -16.59 -2.76
CA ALA A 111 -16.56 -16.60 -2.37
C ALA A 111 -16.21 -17.63 -1.27
N VAL A 112 -17.21 -18.28 -0.67
CA VAL A 112 -17.03 -19.49 0.15
C VAL A 112 -16.87 -20.71 -0.78
N VAL A 113 -15.82 -20.75 -1.58
CA VAL A 113 -15.28 -22.04 -2.03
C VAL A 113 -14.20 -22.39 -1.04
N ALA A 114 -14.62 -22.96 0.08
CA ALA A 114 -13.68 -23.52 1.03
C ALA A 114 -12.88 -24.62 0.34
N THR A 115 -11.57 -24.53 0.43
CA THR A 115 -10.71 -25.70 0.30
C THR A 115 -10.96 -26.56 1.55
N GLY A 116 -11.99 -27.41 1.52
CA GLY A 116 -12.38 -28.33 2.60
C GLY A 116 -13.89 -28.58 2.73
N THR A 117 -14.28 -29.54 3.56
CA THR A 117 -15.68 -29.83 3.89
C THR A 117 -16.33 -28.63 4.58
N VAL A 118 -17.23 -27.93 3.89
CA VAL A 118 -18.07 -26.89 4.50
C VAL A 118 -19.28 -27.56 5.12
N PRO A 119 -19.50 -27.49 6.45
CA PRO A 119 -20.82 -27.78 6.99
C PRO A 119 -21.78 -26.76 6.40
N MET A 120 -22.59 -27.21 5.44
CA MET A 120 -23.48 -26.41 4.59
C MET A 120 -24.73 -25.93 5.36
N THR A 121 -24.55 -25.32 6.52
CA THR A 121 -25.65 -24.99 7.45
C THR A 121 -26.27 -23.61 7.22
N GLY A 122 -25.91 -22.88 6.16
CA GLY A 122 -26.49 -21.55 5.96
C GLY A 122 -26.33 -20.84 4.62
N LEU A 123 -25.33 -21.16 3.77
CA LEU A 123 -25.06 -20.32 2.59
C LEU A 123 -25.60 -20.89 1.27
N PHE A 124 -25.61 -22.21 1.10
CA PHE A 124 -26.70 -22.86 0.38
C PHE A 124 -27.67 -23.23 1.48
N LYS A 125 -28.77 -22.47 1.58
CA LYS A 125 -30.00 -22.90 2.23
C LYS A 125 -30.07 -24.41 2.04
N THR A 126 -30.02 -25.22 3.12
CA THR A 126 -30.42 -26.64 3.07
C THR A 126 -31.51 -26.69 2.03
N VAL A 127 -31.32 -27.34 0.87
CA VAL A 127 -32.26 -27.21 -0.26
C VAL A 127 -33.63 -27.50 0.34
N LYS A 128 -34.43 -26.46 0.63
CA LYS A 128 -35.65 -26.69 1.42
C LYS A 128 -36.59 -27.32 0.39
N GLY A 129 -37.60 -28.08 0.84
CA GLY A 129 -38.54 -28.71 -0.09
C GLY A 129 -39.09 -27.77 -1.19
N ALA A 130 -39.18 -26.46 -0.92
CA ALA A 130 -39.56 -25.43 -1.90
C ALA A 130 -38.54 -25.20 -3.05
N ASP A 131 -37.24 -25.34 -2.79
CA ASP A 131 -36.19 -25.20 -3.81
C ASP A 131 -36.14 -26.45 -4.70
N ILE A 132 -36.46 -27.63 -4.14
CA ILE A 132 -36.66 -28.90 -4.89
C ILE A 132 -37.96 -28.84 -5.71
N ALA A 133 -39.03 -28.27 -5.15
CA ALA A 133 -40.36 -28.22 -5.78
C ALA A 133 -40.43 -27.27 -7.00
N SER A 134 -39.51 -26.31 -7.11
CA SER A 134 -39.43 -25.42 -8.28
C SER A 134 -38.42 -25.87 -9.35
N ALA A 135 -37.66 -26.94 -9.09
CA ALA A 135 -36.71 -27.49 -10.04
C ALA A 135 -37.44 -28.33 -11.12
N ALA A 136 -37.14 -28.07 -12.40
CA ALA A 136 -37.71 -28.85 -13.52
C ALA A 136 -37.23 -30.31 -13.51
N THR A 137 -36.00 -30.57 -13.06
CA THR A 137 -35.40 -31.90 -12.87
C THR A 137 -34.37 -31.84 -11.75
N VAL A 138 -34.29 -32.88 -10.91
CA VAL A 138 -33.23 -33.07 -9.92
C VAL A 138 -32.48 -34.34 -10.30
N ASP A 139 -31.26 -34.21 -10.81
CA ASP A 139 -30.42 -35.36 -11.16
C ASP A 139 -29.68 -35.87 -9.92
N LEU A 140 -30.04 -37.08 -9.49
CA LEU A 140 -29.45 -37.79 -8.35
C LEU A 140 -28.51 -38.92 -8.80
N GLY A 141 -28.25 -39.05 -10.11
CA GLY A 141 -27.54 -40.20 -10.71
C GLY A 141 -26.07 -40.32 -10.34
N THR A 142 -25.44 -39.28 -9.79
CA THR A 142 -24.05 -39.29 -9.31
C THR A 142 -23.92 -39.48 -7.80
N ALA A 143 -25.03 -39.63 -7.06
CA ALA A 143 -25.00 -39.84 -5.61
C ALA A 143 -24.59 -41.28 -5.28
N THR A 144 -23.37 -41.51 -4.80
CA THR A 144 -22.95 -42.81 -4.26
C THR A 144 -23.48 -43.00 -2.84
N GLY A 145 -24.40 -43.96 -2.65
CA GLY A 145 -24.96 -44.32 -1.33
C GLY A 145 -26.50 -44.37 -1.25
N ASN A 146 -27.18 -44.72 -2.34
CA ASN A 146 -28.64 -44.73 -2.58
C ASN A 146 -29.56 -44.99 -1.37
N SER A 147 -29.77 -43.97 -0.53
CA SER A 147 -31.00 -43.82 0.24
C SER A 147 -31.51 -42.39 0.08
N VAL A 148 -32.74 -42.27 -0.40
CA VAL A 148 -33.49 -41.01 -0.42
C VAL A 148 -34.50 -41.09 0.71
N ASP A 149 -34.16 -40.54 1.88
CA ASP A 149 -35.07 -40.50 3.02
C ASP A 149 -36.04 -39.33 2.90
N VAL A 150 -37.28 -39.63 2.53
CA VAL A 150 -38.39 -38.66 2.50
C VAL A 150 -39.16 -38.76 3.81
N THR A 151 -38.88 -37.88 4.77
CA THR A 151 -39.62 -37.85 6.05
C THR A 151 -40.69 -36.75 6.05
N HIS A 152 -41.87 -37.03 6.60
CA HIS A 152 -43.03 -36.12 6.75
C HIS A 152 -43.79 -35.72 5.47
N SER A 153 -43.90 -36.61 4.48
CA SER A 153 -44.80 -36.35 3.35
C SER A 153 -46.28 -36.51 3.74
N THR A 154 -47.04 -35.41 3.75
CA THR A 154 -48.50 -35.44 3.86
C THR A 154 -49.11 -35.37 2.46
N GLY A 155 -49.08 -36.49 1.72
CA GLY A 155 -49.80 -36.61 0.44
C GLY A 155 -48.98 -37.01 -0.79
N THR A 156 -47.92 -37.82 -0.66
CA THR A 156 -47.27 -38.41 -1.85
C THR A 156 -48.13 -39.54 -2.42
N THR A 157 -48.48 -39.45 -3.71
CA THR A 157 -49.34 -40.47 -4.37
C THR A 157 -48.53 -41.64 -4.95
N ALA A 158 -47.23 -41.47 -5.24
CA ALA A 158 -46.28 -42.56 -5.51
C ALA A 158 -44.82 -42.06 -5.52
N ILE A 159 -43.88 -42.91 -5.09
CA ILE A 159 -42.46 -42.85 -5.49
C ILE A 159 -42.29 -43.97 -6.52
N THR A 160 -42.27 -43.64 -7.81
CA THR A 160 -42.00 -44.64 -8.86
C THR A 160 -40.51 -44.81 -9.05
N SER A 161 -39.95 -45.90 -8.51
CA SER A 161 -38.66 -46.38 -9.00
C SER A 161 -38.90 -47.01 -10.38
N LEU A 162 -38.27 -46.46 -11.42
CA LEU A 162 -38.09 -47.19 -12.68
C LEU A 162 -37.08 -48.31 -12.35
N GLY A 163 -37.60 -49.46 -11.90
CA GLY A 163 -36.78 -50.64 -11.66
C GLY A 163 -35.99 -50.95 -12.92
N GLY A 164 -34.66 -50.94 -12.83
CA GLY A 164 -33.81 -51.51 -13.86
C GLY A 164 -34.22 -52.96 -14.08
N ALA A 165 -34.39 -53.34 -15.35
CA ALA A 165 -34.72 -54.70 -15.75
C ALA A 165 -33.77 -55.70 -15.06
N SER A 166 -34.36 -56.79 -14.57
CA SER A 166 -33.67 -57.91 -13.91
C SER A 166 -32.55 -58.51 -14.75
#